data_AF-A2QK22-F1
#
_entry.id   AF-A2QK22-F1
#
_cell.length_a   1.000
_cell.length_b   1.000
_cell.length_c   1.000
_cell.angle_alpha   90.00
_cell.angle_beta   90.00
_cell.angle_gamma   90.00
#
_symmetry.space_group_name_H-M   'P 1'
#
loop_
_entity.id
_entity.type
_entity.pdbx_description
1 polymer ?
#
loop_
_entity_poly.entity_id
_entity_poly.type
_entity_poly.pdbx_seq_one_letter_code
_entity_poly.pdbx_strand_id
1 'polypeptide(L)'
;MSSGSNGARRVASLLRPAISDPRVCRSCQETLVRRSYATASTQASSETSSTAASTFPVVKPTHTIKAGVVLSRPPQITRDLTDFEKAYYFYQKRLNERLQLPFTKYFYFKRGTPADEDWKRKIRERQTPARDIGKYNPYSKEAWNDELLVGAVESDPAHQVEMLVQDAESTVNATSQDTSKKEEIPRPFPRVTEADQKNDQRSLNRALQRTLYLLVQSKEGFWTFPSSPIVAEETLRQVSSAGSSRQVFHQRQQR
;
A
#
# COMPACT_ATOMS: atom_id res chain seq x y z
N MET A 1 22.62 -20.48 -52.55
CA MET A 1 22.94 -21.07 -51.24
C MET A 1 23.28 -19.92 -50.29
N SER A 2 22.45 -19.68 -49.27
CA SER A 2 22.53 -18.51 -48.40
C SER A 2 22.98 -18.94 -47.01
N SER A 3 24.10 -18.41 -46.54
CA SER A 3 24.58 -18.59 -45.17
C SER A 3 24.51 -17.24 -44.46
N GLY A 4 23.48 -17.11 -43.63
CA GLY A 4 23.14 -15.91 -42.87
C GLY A 4 23.97 -15.72 -41.60
N SER A 5 23.98 -14.46 -41.19
CA SER A 5 24.62 -13.84 -40.04
C SER A 5 24.14 -14.41 -38.69
N ASN A 6 25.08 -14.82 -37.83
CA ASN A 6 24.81 -15.20 -36.44
C ASN A 6 25.71 -14.41 -35.47
N GLY A 7 25.63 -13.08 -35.53
CA GLY A 7 26.47 -12.18 -34.73
C GLY A 7 25.68 -11.05 -34.07
N ALA A 8 24.60 -11.34 -33.34
CA ALA A 8 23.89 -10.28 -32.61
C ALA A 8 23.16 -10.71 -31.31
N ARG A 9 23.34 -11.94 -30.80
CA ARG A 9 22.63 -12.40 -29.58
C ARG A 9 23.50 -12.66 -28.35
N ARG A 10 24.81 -12.44 -28.40
CA ARG A 10 25.70 -12.73 -27.26
C ARG A 10 25.92 -11.58 -26.28
N VAL A 11 25.44 -10.37 -26.55
CA VAL A 11 25.75 -9.21 -25.68
C VAL A 11 24.62 -8.89 -24.68
N ALA A 12 23.42 -9.43 -24.84
CA ALA A 12 22.28 -9.10 -23.98
C ALA A 12 22.10 -9.97 -22.72
N SER A 13 23.08 -10.83 -22.37
CA SER A 13 23.02 -11.66 -21.16
C SER A 13 23.83 -11.12 -19.98
N LEU A 14 24.65 -10.08 -20.19
CA LEU A 14 25.55 -9.52 -19.17
C LEU A 14 24.97 -8.33 -18.40
N LEU A 15 23.74 -7.89 -18.69
CA LEU A 15 23.15 -6.69 -18.10
C LEU A 15 21.75 -6.93 -17.49
N ARG A 16 21.55 -8.06 -16.81
CA ARG A 16 20.36 -8.24 -15.96
C ARG A 16 20.77 -8.38 -14.50
N PRO A 17 20.30 -7.48 -13.60
CA PRO A 17 20.65 -7.58 -12.19
C PRO A 17 20.02 -8.86 -11.63
N ALA A 18 20.87 -9.76 -11.16
CA ALA A 18 20.45 -10.89 -10.36
C ALA A 18 19.94 -10.34 -9.02
N ILE A 19 18.66 -10.55 -8.73
CA ILE A 19 18.12 -10.37 -7.38
C ILE A 19 18.74 -11.48 -6.54
N SER A 20 19.88 -11.17 -5.91
CA SER A 20 20.59 -12.10 -5.05
C SER A 20 19.93 -12.10 -3.67
N ASP A 21 18.95 -12.98 -3.48
CA ASP A 21 18.49 -13.33 -2.14
C ASP A 21 19.52 -14.28 -1.50
N PRO A 22 20.17 -13.92 -0.37
CA PRO A 22 21.26 -14.70 0.23
C PRO A 22 20.78 -15.98 0.94
N ARG A 23 19.50 -16.34 0.81
CA ARG A 23 18.87 -17.48 1.51
C ARG A 23 18.68 -18.71 0.63
N VAL A 24 19.16 -18.69 -0.61
CA VAL A 24 18.90 -19.76 -1.58
C VAL A 24 20.22 -20.38 -2.07
N CYS A 25 20.25 -21.71 -2.10
CA CYS A 25 21.42 -22.49 -2.50
C CYS A 25 21.75 -22.30 -4.00
N ARG A 26 23.04 -22.38 -4.37
CA ARG A 26 23.51 -22.13 -5.75
C ARG A 26 22.89 -23.08 -6.80
N SER A 27 22.65 -24.35 -6.45
CA SER A 27 21.97 -25.32 -7.34
C SER A 27 20.46 -25.05 -7.46
N CYS A 28 19.84 -24.45 -6.44
CA CYS A 28 18.45 -24.05 -6.42
C CYS A 28 18.20 -22.85 -7.37
N GLN A 29 19.16 -21.92 -7.48
CA GLN A 29 19.05 -20.78 -8.40
C GLN A 29 19.12 -21.20 -9.88
N GLU A 30 19.95 -22.18 -10.23
CA GLU A 30 20.08 -22.65 -11.62
C GLU A 30 18.81 -23.33 -12.16
N THR A 31 18.02 -23.96 -11.28
CA THR A 31 16.75 -24.60 -11.66
C THR A 31 15.59 -23.62 -11.77
N LEU A 32 15.56 -22.57 -10.96
CA LEU A 32 14.50 -21.55 -10.96
C LEU A 32 14.57 -20.60 -12.15
N VAL A 33 15.76 -20.27 -12.65
CA VAL A 33 15.94 -19.33 -13.76
C VAL A 33 15.54 -19.93 -15.12
N ARG A 34 15.48 -21.27 -15.25
CA ARG A 34 15.24 -21.95 -16.52
C ARG A 34 13.77 -22.33 -16.83
N ARG A 35 12.81 -22.02 -15.96
CA ARG A 35 11.38 -22.30 -16.25
C ARG A 35 10.68 -21.08 -16.86
N SER A 36 11.01 -20.78 -18.12
CA SER A 36 10.13 -20.04 -19.01
C SER A 36 9.25 -21.04 -19.77
N TYR A 37 8.10 -21.41 -19.21
CA TYR A 37 7.07 -22.11 -19.96
C TYR A 37 6.37 -21.11 -20.89
N ALA A 38 6.88 -21.01 -22.11
CA ALA A 38 6.17 -20.39 -23.22
C ALA A 38 5.62 -21.54 -24.09
N THR A 39 4.34 -21.87 -23.93
CA THR A 39 3.63 -22.72 -24.89
C THR A 39 3.11 -21.82 -26.00
N ALA A 40 3.71 -21.90 -27.18
CA ALA A 40 3.17 -21.33 -28.41
C ALA A 40 1.86 -22.04 -28.76
N SER A 41 0.81 -21.28 -29.06
CA SER A 41 -0.43 -21.81 -29.62
C SER A 41 -0.24 -22.12 -31.11
N THR A 42 -0.15 -23.40 -31.46
CA THR A 42 -0.34 -23.85 -32.84
C THR A 42 -1.83 -23.78 -33.17
N GLN A 43 -2.21 -22.99 -34.17
CA GLN A 43 -3.53 -23.05 -34.78
C GLN A 43 -3.73 -24.45 -35.38
N ALA A 44 -4.78 -25.15 -34.95
CA ALA A 44 -5.22 -26.38 -35.58
C ALA A 44 -6.28 -26.04 -36.64
N SER A 45 -5.95 -26.40 -37.88
CA SER A 45 -6.84 -26.37 -39.03
C SER A 45 -8.04 -27.27 -38.83
N SER A 46 -9.16 -26.87 -39.41
CA SER A 46 -10.43 -27.58 -39.45
C SER A 46 -10.30 -28.85 -40.31
N GLU A 47 -10.36 -30.03 -39.69
CA GLU A 47 -10.67 -31.27 -40.40
C GLU A 47 -11.72 -32.12 -39.66
N THR A 48 -12.73 -32.42 -40.46
CA THR A 48 -13.84 -33.35 -40.44
C THR A 48 -13.89 -34.46 -39.38
N SER A 49 -15.02 -34.49 -38.69
CA SER A 49 -15.77 -35.63 -38.17
C SER A 49 -15.15 -37.02 -38.33
N SER A 50 -14.57 -37.56 -37.27
CA SER A 50 -14.52 -39.01 -37.06
C SER A 50 -14.84 -39.34 -35.59
N THR A 51 -15.95 -40.04 -35.41
CA THR A 51 -16.44 -40.59 -34.14
C THR A 51 -15.52 -41.72 -33.69
N ALA A 52 -14.45 -41.39 -32.96
CA ALA A 52 -13.69 -42.36 -32.20
C ALA A 52 -14.43 -42.66 -30.89
N ALA A 53 -15.07 -43.83 -30.81
CA ALA A 53 -15.67 -44.33 -29.58
C ALA A 53 -14.57 -44.60 -28.55
N SER A 54 -14.51 -43.77 -27.51
CA SER A 54 -13.63 -43.94 -26.35
C SER A 54 -14.05 -45.20 -25.57
N THR A 55 -13.16 -46.20 -25.51
CA THR A 55 -13.32 -47.49 -24.81
C THR A 55 -13.10 -47.43 -23.29
N PHE A 56 -13.03 -46.25 -22.68
CA PHE A 56 -12.93 -46.12 -21.22
C PHE A 56 -14.32 -46.08 -20.59
N PRO A 57 -14.59 -46.85 -19.51
CA PRO A 57 -15.86 -46.76 -18.82
C PRO A 57 -16.02 -45.33 -18.29
N VAL A 58 -17.08 -44.65 -18.72
CA VAL A 58 -17.45 -43.32 -18.23
C VAL A 58 -17.94 -43.47 -16.80
N VAL A 59 -17.01 -43.39 -15.84
CA VAL A 59 -17.33 -43.41 -14.41
C VAL A 59 -18.05 -42.10 -14.08
N LYS A 60 -19.25 -42.20 -13.49
CA LYS A 60 -19.98 -41.02 -13.00
C LYS A 60 -19.13 -40.33 -11.92
N PRO A 61 -18.86 -39.02 -12.04
CA PRO A 61 -18.07 -38.32 -11.03
C PRO A 61 -18.81 -38.32 -9.68
N THR A 62 -18.14 -38.77 -8.63
CA THR A 62 -18.67 -38.81 -7.24
C THR A 62 -18.63 -37.43 -6.56
N HIS A 63 -17.88 -36.48 -7.12
CA HIS A 63 -17.63 -35.17 -6.54
C HIS A 63 -17.97 -34.05 -7.51
N THR A 64 -18.65 -33.02 -7.00
CA THR A 64 -18.94 -31.80 -7.75
C THR A 64 -17.80 -30.81 -7.58
N ILE A 65 -17.10 -30.51 -8.67
CA ILE A 65 -16.03 -29.50 -8.66
C ILE A 65 -16.68 -28.10 -8.56
N LYS A 66 -16.23 -27.31 -7.59
CA LYS A 66 -16.65 -25.91 -7.40
C LYS A 66 -15.44 -24.99 -7.50
N ALA A 67 -15.62 -23.85 -8.14
CA ALA A 67 -14.65 -22.76 -8.16
C ALA A 67 -15.08 -21.72 -7.11
N GLY A 68 -14.27 -21.55 -6.07
CA GLY A 68 -14.45 -20.52 -5.04
C GLY A 68 -13.64 -19.26 -5.35
N VAL A 69 -14.12 -18.09 -4.90
CA VAL A 69 -13.48 -16.79 -5.09
C VAL A 69 -13.22 -16.14 -3.74
N VAL A 70 -11.95 -15.81 -3.47
CA VAL A 70 -11.58 -15.00 -2.31
C VAL A 70 -11.36 -13.57 -2.77
N LEU A 71 -12.40 -12.75 -2.64
CA LEU A 71 -12.28 -11.32 -2.92
C LEU A 71 -11.72 -10.60 -1.70
N SER A 72 -10.62 -9.89 -1.93
CA SER A 72 -9.96 -9.09 -0.90
C SER A 72 -9.94 -7.61 -1.28
N ARG A 73 -10.25 -6.75 -0.30
CA ARG A 73 -10.01 -5.31 -0.40
C ARG A 73 -8.72 -5.00 0.36
N PRO A 74 -7.64 -4.55 -0.31
CA PRO A 74 -6.38 -4.24 0.36
C PRO A 74 -6.52 -3.03 1.30
N PRO A 75 -5.64 -2.89 2.31
CA PRO A 75 -5.65 -1.73 3.19
C PRO A 75 -5.47 -0.44 2.38
N GLN A 76 -6.29 0.56 2.67
CA GLN A 76 -6.29 1.87 2.00
C GLN A 76 -5.41 2.89 2.71
N ILE A 77 -5.17 2.69 4.01
CA ILE A 77 -4.29 3.54 4.81
C ILE A 77 -3.24 2.69 5.53
N THR A 78 -2.13 3.33 5.91
CA THR A 78 -1.06 2.70 6.69
C THR A 78 -1.59 2.17 8.02
N ARG A 79 -0.92 1.17 8.60
CA ARG A 79 -1.26 0.70 9.96
C ARG A 79 -0.94 1.74 11.02
N ASP A 80 -1.54 1.59 12.19
CA ASP A 80 -1.11 2.36 13.36
C ASP A 80 0.27 1.89 13.85
N LEU A 81 1.04 2.85 14.35
CA LEU A 81 2.35 2.62 14.93
C LEU A 81 2.21 2.13 16.37
N THR A 82 3.03 1.14 16.74
CA THR A 82 3.16 0.74 18.14
C THR A 82 3.87 1.83 18.94
N ASP A 83 3.69 1.86 20.26
CA ASP A 83 4.29 2.91 21.08
C ASP A 83 5.82 2.89 21.04
N PHE A 84 6.42 1.70 20.93
CA PHE A 84 7.86 1.55 20.69
C PHE A 84 8.28 2.17 19.35
N GLU A 85 7.55 1.91 18.28
CA GLU A 85 7.87 2.47 16.96
C GLU A 85 7.74 3.99 16.94
N LYS A 86 6.72 4.57 17.59
CA LYS A 86 6.57 6.02 17.73
C LYS A 86 7.80 6.64 18.39
N ALA A 87 8.22 6.09 19.54
CA ALA A 87 9.40 6.55 20.28
C ALA A 87 10.68 6.38 19.44
N TYR A 88 10.85 5.23 18.78
CA TYR A 88 11.99 4.95 17.92
C TYR A 88 12.10 5.94 16.75
N TYR A 89 11.01 6.18 16.02
CA TYR A 89 11.03 7.14 14.91
C TYR A 89 11.34 8.55 15.39
N PHE A 90 10.76 8.96 16.51
CA PHE A 90 11.05 10.27 17.09
C PHE A 90 12.53 10.41 17.47
N TYR A 91 13.10 9.40 18.15
CA TYR A 91 14.51 9.34 18.48
C TYR A 91 15.39 9.46 17.23
N GLN A 92 15.08 8.69 16.18
CA GLN A 92 15.82 8.75 14.92
C GLN A 92 15.73 10.13 14.24
N LYS A 93 14.59 10.83 14.35
CA LYS A 93 14.47 12.20 13.82
C LYS A 93 15.39 13.19 14.54
N ARG A 94 15.47 13.14 15.88
CA ARG A 94 16.39 13.99 16.65
C ARG A 94 17.86 13.64 16.40
N LEU A 95 18.19 12.36 16.29
CA LEU A 95 19.51 11.91 15.88
C LEU A 95 19.87 12.44 14.49
N ASN A 96 18.93 12.37 13.54
CA ASN A 96 19.11 12.92 12.21
C ASN A 96 19.35 14.45 12.25
N GLU A 97 18.68 15.21 13.12
CA GLU A 97 18.94 16.65 13.35
C GLU A 97 20.39 16.95 13.78
N ARG A 98 21.05 16.02 14.47
CA ARG A 98 22.47 16.17 14.84
C ARG A 98 23.43 15.87 13.70
N LEU A 99 23.10 14.88 12.87
CA LEU A 99 23.98 14.37 11.83
C LEU A 99 23.79 15.08 10.48
N GLN A 100 22.59 15.59 10.22
CA GLN A 100 22.27 16.23 8.95
C GLN A 100 22.97 17.58 8.83
N LEU A 101 23.18 18.01 7.58
CA LEU A 101 23.65 19.35 7.29
C LEU A 101 22.61 20.38 7.73
N PRO A 102 23.04 21.56 8.23
CA PRO A 102 22.12 22.59 8.65
C PRO A 102 21.24 23.09 7.49
N PHE A 103 19.97 23.37 7.79
CA PHE A 103 19.00 23.81 6.80
C PHE A 103 19.41 25.12 6.10
N THR A 104 19.53 25.08 4.77
CA THR A 104 19.97 26.21 3.95
C THR A 104 18.84 27.20 3.65
N LYS A 105 18.50 28.05 4.63
CA LYS A 105 17.39 29.02 4.53
C LYS A 105 17.42 29.87 3.24
N TYR A 106 18.59 30.39 2.86
CA TYR A 106 18.71 31.33 1.74
C TYR A 106 18.35 30.74 0.37
N PHE A 107 18.35 29.40 0.26
CA PHE A 107 17.91 28.71 -0.94
C PHE A 107 16.38 28.76 -1.12
N TYR A 108 15.63 28.71 -0.01
CA TYR A 108 14.16 28.67 -0.03
C TYR A 108 13.51 30.04 0.19
N PHE A 109 14.11 30.89 1.04
CA PHE A 109 13.55 32.18 1.42
C PHE A 109 14.48 33.32 1.01
N LYS A 110 13.99 34.18 0.10
CA LYS A 110 14.68 35.41 -0.28
C LYS A 110 14.67 36.40 0.88
N ARG A 111 15.80 37.06 1.12
CA ARG A 111 15.95 38.05 2.18
C ARG A 111 14.96 39.20 2.01
N GLY A 112 14.33 39.64 3.10
CA GLY A 112 13.41 40.79 3.11
C GLY A 112 12.01 40.48 2.55
N THR A 113 11.67 39.20 2.36
CA THR A 113 10.29 38.80 2.04
C THR A 113 9.50 38.55 3.33
N PRO A 114 8.17 38.75 3.34
CA PRO A 114 7.33 38.39 4.50
C PRO A 114 7.53 36.95 4.97
N ALA A 115 7.79 36.03 4.03
CA ALA A 115 8.10 34.63 4.34
C ALA A 115 9.44 34.45 5.08
N ASP A 116 10.49 35.25 4.76
CA ASP A 116 11.77 35.22 5.51
C ASP A 116 11.61 35.77 6.93
N GLU A 117 10.76 36.78 7.12
CA GLU A 117 10.46 37.34 8.44
C GLU A 117 9.64 36.37 9.31
N ASP A 118 8.59 35.77 8.74
CA ASP A 118 7.80 34.74 9.42
C ASP A 118 8.67 33.53 9.81
N TRP A 119 9.52 33.07 8.89
CA TRP A 119 10.48 32.00 9.19
C TRP A 119 11.42 32.38 10.35
N LYS A 120 11.97 33.60 10.36
CA LYS A 120 12.85 34.09 11.46
C LYS A 120 12.11 34.20 12.79
N ARG A 121 10.82 34.54 12.77
CA ARG A 121 9.99 34.57 13.98
C ARG A 121 9.81 33.14 14.51
N LYS A 122 9.40 32.21 13.66
CA LYS A 122 9.15 30.81 14.04
C LYS A 122 10.38 30.05 14.47
N ILE A 123 11.52 30.26 13.82
CA ILE A 123 12.76 29.58 14.19
C ILE A 123 13.24 30.01 15.58
N ARG A 124 12.92 31.24 16.01
CA ARG A 124 13.23 31.71 17.37
C ARG A 124 12.42 30.98 18.43
N GLU A 125 11.17 30.63 18.11
CA GLU A 125 10.28 29.89 19.00
C GLU A 125 10.58 28.39 19.03
N ARG A 126 10.81 27.78 17.85
CA ARG A 126 11.06 26.34 17.70
C ARG A 126 12.50 25.91 17.95
N GLN A 127 13.46 26.81 17.77
CA GLN A 127 14.91 26.55 17.75
C GLN A 127 15.42 25.67 16.60
N THR A 128 14.59 24.80 16.02
CA THR A 128 14.91 23.97 14.86
C THR A 128 14.06 24.24 13.62
N PRO A 129 14.62 23.99 12.42
CA PRO A 129 13.87 24.05 11.16
C PRO A 129 12.75 22.99 11.09
N ALA A 130 12.98 21.83 11.69
CA ALA A 130 12.00 20.75 11.77
C ALA A 130 10.79 21.15 12.63
N ARG A 131 9.63 20.56 12.33
CA ARG A 131 8.33 20.97 12.91
C ARG A 131 7.75 19.92 13.86
N ASP A 132 8.28 18.71 13.82
CA ASP A 132 7.72 17.49 14.40
C ASP A 132 8.62 16.86 15.49
N ILE A 133 9.75 17.49 15.83
CA ILE A 133 10.74 17.00 16.82
C ILE A 133 10.67 17.71 18.19
N GLY A 134 9.68 18.59 18.35
CA GLY A 134 9.56 19.46 19.53
C GLY A 134 10.68 20.49 19.62
N LYS A 135 10.93 21.00 20.83
CA LYS A 135 12.04 21.93 21.11
C LYS A 135 13.32 21.13 21.33
N TYR A 136 14.21 21.18 20.37
CA TYR A 136 15.52 20.55 20.43
C TYR A 136 16.52 21.42 19.68
N ASN A 137 17.76 21.52 20.15
CA ASN A 137 18.82 22.24 19.44
C ASN A 137 20.13 21.43 19.49
N PRO A 138 20.59 20.87 18.36
CA PRO A 138 21.77 19.98 18.32
C PRO A 138 23.10 20.71 18.59
N TYR A 139 23.13 22.05 18.50
CA TYR A 139 24.33 22.86 18.71
C TYR A 139 24.39 23.49 20.10
N SER A 140 23.36 23.28 20.93
CA SER A 140 23.30 23.84 22.28
C SER A 140 24.14 23.02 23.27
N LYS A 141 24.41 23.58 24.45
CA LYS A 141 25.03 22.83 25.56
C LYS A 141 24.15 21.67 26.05
N GLU A 142 22.84 21.75 25.78
CA GLU A 142 21.82 20.76 26.13
C GLU A 142 21.55 19.77 24.99
N ALA A 143 22.39 19.74 23.94
CA ALA A 143 22.24 18.83 22.80
C ALA A 143 22.25 17.34 23.17
N TRP A 144 22.82 17.01 24.35
CA TRP A 144 22.82 15.67 24.92
C TRP A 144 21.42 15.20 25.36
N ASN A 145 20.48 16.11 25.59
CA ASN A 145 19.11 15.81 26.02
C ASN A 145 18.19 15.62 24.81
N ASP A 146 18.52 14.66 23.96
CA ASP A 146 17.78 14.32 22.75
C ASP A 146 16.72 13.23 22.97
N GLU A 147 16.73 12.54 24.10
CA GLU A 147 15.72 11.53 24.44
C GLU A 147 14.40 12.15 24.95
N LEU A 148 13.33 11.37 24.88
CA LEU A 148 12.02 11.74 25.46
C LEU A 148 11.79 10.95 26.74
N LEU A 149 11.06 11.55 27.67
CA LEU A 149 10.52 10.83 28.82
C LEU A 149 9.38 9.91 28.39
N VAL A 150 9.16 8.84 29.15
CA VAL A 150 8.04 7.92 28.90
C VAL A 150 6.72 8.66 29.06
N GLY A 151 5.81 8.49 28.08
CA GLY A 151 4.52 9.18 28.06
C GLY A 151 4.54 10.59 27.47
N ALA A 152 5.67 11.01 26.88
CA ALA A 152 5.76 12.27 26.17
C ALA A 152 4.90 12.27 24.89
N VAL A 153 4.07 13.32 24.76
CA VAL A 153 3.06 13.47 23.70
C VAL A 153 3.70 13.79 22.35
N GLU A 154 4.93 14.30 22.34
CA GLU A 154 5.69 14.69 21.15
C GLU A 154 5.94 13.53 20.19
N SER A 155 6.03 12.31 20.72
CA SER A 155 6.22 11.10 19.90
C SER A 155 4.96 10.69 19.14
N ASP A 156 3.77 11.14 19.55
CA ASP A 156 2.51 10.73 18.94
C ASP A 156 2.30 11.37 17.56
N PRO A 157 1.98 10.59 16.52
CA PRO A 157 1.72 11.12 15.18
C PRO A 157 0.56 12.13 15.12
N ALA A 158 -0.44 11.97 15.98
CA ALA A 158 -1.58 12.90 16.04
C ALA A 158 -1.14 14.30 16.49
N HIS A 159 -0.27 14.37 17.50
CA HIS A 159 0.30 15.63 17.99
C HIS A 159 1.22 16.26 16.94
N GLN A 160 2.04 15.46 16.25
CA GLN A 160 2.89 15.94 15.16
C GLN A 160 2.08 16.57 14.02
N VAL A 161 0.97 15.93 13.62
CA VAL A 161 0.06 16.48 12.61
C VAL A 161 -0.57 17.80 13.09
N GLU A 162 -0.97 17.87 14.35
CA GLU A 162 -1.53 19.10 14.92
C GLU A 162 -0.52 20.26 14.89
N MET A 163 0.72 20.02 15.32
CA MET A 163 1.78 21.03 15.29
C MET A 163 2.10 21.50 13.86
N LEU A 164 2.06 20.59 12.89
CA LEU A 164 2.24 20.91 11.47
C LEU A 164 1.11 21.79 10.92
N VAL A 165 -0.14 21.49 11.29
CA VAL A 165 -1.32 22.27 10.89
C VAL A 165 -1.27 23.66 11.54
N GLN A 166 -0.99 23.76 12.83
CA GLN A 166 -0.87 25.04 13.54
C GLN A 166 0.26 25.92 12.96
N ASP A 167 1.41 25.34 12.62
CA ASP A 167 2.49 26.08 11.96
C ASP A 167 2.06 26.60 10.58
N ALA A 168 1.35 25.79 9.82
CA ALA A 168 0.84 26.21 8.52
C ALA A 168 -0.22 27.32 8.67
N GLU A 169 -1.17 27.20 9.61
CA GLU A 169 -2.17 28.22 9.91
C GLU A 169 -1.50 29.55 10.31
N SER A 170 -0.48 29.50 11.18
CA SER A 170 0.26 30.71 11.57
C SER A 170 1.01 31.34 10.39
N THR A 171 1.45 30.55 9.41
CA THR A 171 2.12 31.03 8.19
C THR A 171 1.13 31.80 7.31
N VAL A 172 -0.03 31.19 7.07
CA VAL A 172 -1.08 31.75 6.22
C VAL A 172 -1.59 33.04 6.85
N ASN A 173 -1.95 33.03 8.13
CA ASN A 173 -2.45 34.21 8.83
C ASN A 173 -1.43 35.35 8.93
N ALA A 174 -0.13 35.03 9.00
CA ALA A 174 0.92 36.06 8.99
C ALA A 174 1.16 36.69 7.60
N THR A 175 0.78 36.00 6.53
CA THR A 175 1.01 36.44 5.14
C THR A 175 -0.24 37.09 4.55
N SER A 176 -1.42 36.75 5.07
CA SER A 176 -2.71 37.32 4.66
C SER A 176 -2.79 38.81 4.99
N GLN A 177 -3.22 39.61 4.01
CA GLN A 177 -3.41 41.06 4.16
C GLN A 177 -4.65 41.40 4.99
N ASP A 178 -5.62 40.49 5.07
CA ASP A 178 -6.87 40.66 5.80
C ASP A 178 -6.74 40.02 7.20
N THR A 179 -6.38 40.82 8.20
CA THR A 179 -6.21 40.36 9.60
C THR A 179 -7.54 39.98 10.28
N SER A 180 -8.68 40.22 9.61
CA SER A 180 -10.03 40.01 10.15
C SER A 180 -10.48 38.55 10.05
N LYS A 181 -9.92 37.78 9.12
CA LYS A 181 -10.32 36.40 8.83
C LYS A 181 -9.16 35.46 9.06
N LYS A 182 -9.29 34.61 10.08
CA LYS A 182 -8.35 33.52 10.31
C LYS A 182 -8.62 32.43 9.28
N GLU A 183 -7.65 32.16 8.42
CA GLU A 183 -7.75 31.06 7.46
C GLU A 183 -7.42 29.75 8.19
N GLU A 184 -8.37 28.82 8.19
CA GLU A 184 -8.24 27.51 8.79
C GLU A 184 -7.79 26.50 7.74
N ILE A 185 -6.73 25.76 8.04
CA ILE A 185 -6.21 24.75 7.12
C ILE A 185 -7.03 23.47 7.30
N PRO A 186 -7.49 22.84 6.20
CA PRO A 186 -8.27 21.61 6.29
C PRO A 186 -7.46 20.52 6.98
N ARG A 187 -8.01 19.98 8.07
CA ARG A 187 -7.41 18.88 8.82
C ARG A 187 -7.59 17.56 8.05
N PRO A 188 -6.65 16.62 8.18
CA PRO A 188 -6.81 15.29 7.60
C PRO A 188 -8.09 14.61 8.12
N PHE A 189 -8.75 13.84 7.26
CA PHE A 189 -9.92 13.06 7.65
C PHE A 189 -9.56 12.03 8.75
N PRO A 190 -10.51 11.74 9.66
CA PRO A 190 -10.28 10.75 10.71
C PRO A 190 -10.01 9.37 10.12
N ARG A 191 -9.11 8.63 10.76
CA ARG A 191 -8.76 7.24 10.36
C ARG A 191 -9.90 6.26 10.64
N VAL A 192 -10.74 6.57 11.62
CA VAL A 192 -11.93 5.82 12.03
C VAL A 192 -13.13 6.43 11.32
N THR A 193 -13.85 5.63 10.53
CA THR A 193 -15.02 6.11 9.78
C THR A 193 -16.32 5.91 10.56
N GLU A 194 -17.42 6.50 10.08
CA GLU A 194 -18.75 6.24 10.65
C GLU A 194 -19.14 4.75 10.61
N ALA A 195 -18.66 4.02 9.58
CA ALA A 195 -18.90 2.60 9.44
C ALA A 195 -18.14 1.76 10.47
N ASP A 196 -16.97 2.23 10.93
CA ASP A 196 -16.26 1.64 12.06
C ASP A 196 -17.05 1.83 13.36
N GLN A 197 -17.56 3.04 13.60
CA GLN A 197 -18.34 3.36 14.80
C GLN A 197 -19.66 2.56 14.86
N LYS A 198 -20.36 2.44 13.72
CA LYS A 198 -21.60 1.65 13.59
C LYS A 198 -21.35 0.15 13.47
N ASN A 199 -20.09 -0.28 13.38
CA ASN A 199 -19.68 -1.66 13.11
C ASN A 199 -20.40 -2.29 11.90
N ASP A 200 -20.56 -1.53 10.81
CA ASP A 200 -21.28 -1.99 9.62
C ASP A 200 -20.42 -2.96 8.80
N GLN A 201 -20.70 -4.25 8.96
CA GLN A 201 -20.03 -5.37 8.28
C GLN A 201 -20.26 -5.42 6.76
N ARG A 202 -21.22 -4.65 6.22
CA ARG A 202 -21.58 -4.65 4.79
C ARG A 202 -20.89 -3.53 4.02
N SER A 203 -20.43 -2.49 4.72
CA SER A 203 -19.73 -1.37 4.10
C SER A 203 -18.26 -1.68 3.78
N LEU A 204 -17.76 -1.13 2.67
CA LEU A 204 -16.33 -1.20 2.33
C LEU A 204 -15.50 -0.12 3.03
N ASN A 205 -16.14 0.94 3.54
CA ASN A 205 -15.48 2.10 4.16
C ASN A 205 -15.09 1.86 5.62
N ARG A 206 -15.05 0.61 6.08
CA ARG A 206 -14.73 0.22 7.46
C ARG A 206 -13.35 -0.42 7.55
N ALA A 207 -12.61 -0.24 8.62
CA ALA A 207 -11.31 -0.86 8.88
C ALA A 207 -10.35 -0.64 7.69
N LEU A 208 -10.15 0.64 7.35
CA LEU A 208 -9.32 1.06 6.21
C LEU A 208 -7.87 0.56 6.30
N GLN A 209 -7.38 0.32 7.52
CA GLN A 209 -6.03 -0.18 7.79
C GLN A 209 -5.84 -1.68 7.55
N ARG A 210 -6.94 -2.44 7.38
CA ARG A 210 -6.92 -3.90 7.29
C ARG A 210 -7.41 -4.39 5.94
N THR A 211 -6.99 -5.59 5.59
CA THR A 211 -7.53 -6.32 4.44
C THR A 211 -8.90 -6.88 4.82
N LEU A 212 -9.92 -6.57 4.02
CA LEU A 212 -11.26 -7.15 4.18
C LEU A 212 -11.47 -8.28 3.18
N TYR A 213 -12.20 -9.31 3.59
CA TYR A 213 -12.59 -10.42 2.74
C TYR A 213 -14.11 -10.46 2.59
N LEU A 214 -14.59 -10.73 1.38
CA LEU A 214 -16.01 -10.91 1.13
C LEU A 214 -16.48 -12.28 1.62
N LEU A 215 -17.47 -12.29 2.51
CA LEU A 215 -18.18 -13.48 2.93
C LEU A 215 -19.65 -13.39 2.55
N VAL A 216 -20.21 -14.51 2.13
CA VAL A 216 -21.60 -14.66 1.69
C VAL A 216 -22.26 -15.72 2.56
N GLN A 217 -23.44 -15.41 3.09
CA GLN A 217 -24.24 -16.37 3.83
C GLN A 217 -24.95 -17.31 2.84
N SER A 218 -24.80 -18.61 3.02
CA SER A 218 -25.53 -19.64 2.27
C SER A 218 -27.00 -19.67 2.70
N LYS A 219 -27.87 -20.25 1.87
CA LYS A 219 -29.28 -20.51 2.23
C LYS A 219 -29.42 -21.37 3.49
N GLU A 220 -28.43 -22.21 3.75
CA GLU A 220 -28.34 -23.08 4.92
C GLU A 220 -27.84 -22.35 6.19
N GLY A 221 -27.54 -21.06 6.10
CA GLY A 221 -27.12 -20.23 7.23
C GLY A 221 -25.61 -20.16 7.48
N PHE A 222 -24.80 -20.99 6.82
CA PHE A 222 -23.34 -20.99 6.94
C PHE A 222 -22.68 -19.84 6.18
N TRP A 223 -21.61 -19.27 6.74
CA TRP A 223 -20.77 -18.27 6.07
C TRP A 223 -19.73 -18.95 5.19
N THR A 224 -19.71 -18.61 3.91
CA THR A 224 -18.80 -19.20 2.93
C THR A 224 -18.25 -18.13 1.99
N PHE A 225 -17.14 -18.44 1.32
CA PHE A 225 -16.70 -17.63 0.18
C PHE A 225 -17.64 -17.86 -1.01
N PRO A 226 -17.86 -16.84 -1.86
CA PRO A 226 -18.59 -17.01 -3.11
C PRO A 226 -18.03 -18.21 -3.90
N SER A 227 -18.90 -19.13 -4.32
CA SER A 227 -18.50 -20.31 -5.06
C SER A 227 -19.56 -20.73 -6.06
N SER A 228 -19.11 -21.20 -7.21
CA SER A 228 -19.98 -21.68 -8.29
C SER A 228 -19.52 -23.08 -8.73
N PRO A 229 -20.44 -24.01 -9.03
CA PRO A 229 -20.08 -25.25 -9.70
C PRO A 229 -19.48 -24.96 -11.08
N ILE A 230 -18.53 -25.78 -11.51
CA ILE A 230 -17.93 -25.68 -12.85
C ILE A 230 -18.84 -26.38 -13.89
N VAL A 231 -19.01 -25.74 -15.05
CA VAL A 231 -19.66 -26.34 -16.23
C VAL A 231 -18.56 -26.76 -17.20
N ALA A 232 -18.78 -27.84 -17.95
CA ALA A 232 -17.75 -28.57 -18.71
C ALA A 232 -16.96 -27.78 -19.76
N GLU A 233 -17.35 -26.54 -20.07
CA GLU A 233 -16.72 -25.71 -21.11
C GLU A 233 -16.05 -24.42 -20.57
N GLU A 234 -16.11 -24.17 -19.25
CA GLU A 234 -15.53 -22.95 -18.67
C GLU A 234 -14.24 -23.25 -17.88
N THR A 235 -13.24 -22.37 -17.98
CA THR A 235 -12.05 -22.46 -17.12
C THR A 235 -12.36 -22.06 -15.68
N LEU A 236 -11.61 -22.58 -14.70
CA LEU A 236 -11.76 -22.21 -13.28
C LEU A 236 -11.77 -20.69 -13.03
N ARG A 237 -10.93 -19.95 -13.78
CA ARG A 237 -10.85 -18.48 -13.69
C ARG A 237 -12.12 -17.80 -14.24
N GLN A 238 -12.66 -18.28 -15.36
CA GLN A 238 -13.91 -17.76 -15.93
C GLN A 238 -15.08 -18.02 -14.98
N VAL A 239 -15.21 -19.25 -14.46
CA VAL A 239 -16.28 -19.62 -13.50
C VAL A 239 -16.19 -18.77 -12.24
N SER A 240 -14.98 -18.53 -11.72
CA SER A 240 -14.74 -17.62 -10.59
C SER A 240 -15.24 -16.21 -10.90
N SER A 241 -14.82 -15.62 -12.03
CA SER A 241 -15.22 -14.25 -12.39
C SER A 241 -16.73 -14.10 -12.63
N ALA A 242 -17.35 -15.05 -13.32
CA ALA A 242 -18.78 -15.05 -13.62
C ALA A 242 -19.62 -15.37 -12.37
N GLY A 243 -19.16 -16.33 -11.56
CA GLY A 243 -19.80 -16.75 -10.32
C GLY A 243 -19.89 -15.62 -9.30
N SER A 244 -18.83 -14.82 -9.17
CA SER A 244 -18.84 -13.61 -8.34
C SER A 244 -19.95 -12.64 -8.77
N SER A 245 -20.05 -12.34 -10.06
CA SER A 245 -21.07 -11.43 -10.59
C SER A 245 -22.49 -11.96 -10.34
N ARG A 246 -22.74 -13.25 -10.63
CA ARG A 246 -24.07 -13.87 -10.47
C ARG A 246 -24.52 -13.88 -9.00
N GLN A 247 -23.63 -14.23 -8.09
CA GLN A 247 -23.97 -14.39 -6.67
C GLN A 247 -24.18 -13.03 -5.97
N VAL A 248 -23.42 -12.01 -6.36
CA VAL A 248 -23.62 -10.62 -5.88
C VAL A 248 -24.94 -10.04 -6.37
N PHE A 249 -25.30 -10.25 -7.65
CA PHE A 249 -26.61 -9.83 -8.18
C PHE A 249 -27.76 -10.49 -7.43
N HIS A 250 -27.64 -11.79 -7.14
CA HIS A 250 -28.70 -12.52 -6.45
C HIS A 250 -28.91 -12.05 -5.00
N GLN A 251 -27.84 -11.70 -4.28
CA GLN A 251 -27.94 -11.13 -2.93
C GLN A 251 -28.53 -9.70 -2.93
N ARG A 252 -28.27 -8.91 -3.98
CA ARG A 252 -28.82 -7.55 -4.09
C ARG A 252 -30.33 -7.55 -4.32
N GLN A 253 -30.86 -8.56 -5.02
CA GLN A 253 -32.31 -8.71 -5.26
C GLN A 253 -33.09 -9.33 -4.08
N GLN A 254 -32.40 -9.93 -3.10
CA GLN A 254 -33.02 -10.46 -1.88
C GLN A 254 -33.11 -9.43 -0.74
N ARG A 255 -32.82 -8.15 -1.04
CA ARG A 255 -33.05 -7.01 -0.16
C ARG A 255 -34.14 -6.14 -0.75
#